data_AF-A0A954NUG7-F1
#
_entry.id   AF-A0A954NUG7-F1
#
_cell.length_a   1.000
_cell.length_b   1.000
_cell.length_c   1.000
_cell.angle_alpha   90.00
_cell.angle_beta   90.00
_cell.angle_gamma   90.00
#
_symmetry.space_group_name_H-M   'P 1'
#
loop_
_entity.id
_entity.type
_entity.pdbx_description
1 polymer ?
#
loop_
_entity_poly.entity_id
_entity_poly.type
_entity_poly.pdbx_seq_one_letter_code
_entity_poly.pdbx_strand_id
1 'polypeptide(L)'
;MMRILAIDLGKNNRVACIYDAAGGSGEFRTFLTAADAICDLVTTVAPDRVVIEICPIAGWVGDLVSSTGVELQVANTSAPAWRWSNTKRKSDHDDALRLAQLSALNQLPQVAVPPRPTRQWRAMIRYRHHLVGRRTQIRNHIRALFDREDLSLPTGGLCWTQGGIAALGARAQSLDDVDMTELWRGELECELQALCAVEDLVTRVEKKLDDLEQKQERCQQLRTIPGVGPRLAEIVVAVLDDPKRFRTGKQVACYVGLTPRQYQSGDNDRQGRISRQGNSLLRAMLVEVS
;
A
#
# COMPACT_ATOMS: atom_id res chain seq x y z
N MET A 1 -37.09 -1.82 6.66
CA MET A 1 -36.51 -2.98 5.97
C MET A 1 -35.21 -2.49 5.38
N MET A 2 -34.06 -3.07 5.73
CA MET A 2 -32.76 -2.55 5.31
C MET A 2 -32.23 -3.38 4.15
N ARG A 3 -32.00 -2.74 3.01
CA ARG A 3 -31.44 -3.32 1.79
C ARG A 3 -29.94 -3.02 1.71
N ILE A 4 -29.13 -4.07 1.67
CA ILE A 4 -27.68 -3.98 1.61
C ILE A 4 -27.20 -4.43 0.23
N LEU A 5 -26.39 -3.59 -0.42
CA LEU A 5 -25.66 -3.96 -1.64
C LEU A 5 -24.21 -4.26 -1.27
N ALA A 6 -23.86 -5.54 -1.15
CA ALA A 6 -22.48 -5.96 -0.90
C ALA A 6 -21.78 -6.29 -2.21
N ILE A 7 -20.61 -5.72 -2.45
CA ILE A 7 -19.86 -5.87 -3.69
C ILE A 7 -18.50 -6.47 -3.37
N ASP A 8 -18.23 -7.66 -3.92
CA ASP A 8 -16.89 -8.22 -3.94
C ASP A 8 -16.06 -7.60 -5.07
N LEU A 9 -14.97 -6.93 -4.71
CA LEU A 9 -14.24 -6.03 -5.59
C LEU A 9 -13.07 -6.73 -6.31
N GLY A 10 -13.39 -7.51 -7.36
CA GLY A 10 -12.41 -8.11 -8.28
C GLY A 10 -11.89 -7.19 -9.41
N LYS A 11 -10.84 -7.61 -10.14
CA LYS A 11 -10.22 -6.83 -11.24
C LYS A 11 -11.04 -6.81 -12.55
N ASN A 12 -11.69 -7.91 -12.92
CA ASN A 12 -12.32 -8.06 -14.25
C ASN A 12 -13.84 -8.26 -14.16
N ASN A 13 -14.29 -9.23 -13.35
CA ASN A 13 -15.70 -9.45 -13.04
C ASN A 13 -15.94 -9.28 -11.54
N ARG A 14 -17.15 -8.86 -11.19
CA ARG A 14 -17.57 -8.71 -9.78
C ARG A 14 -18.92 -9.29 -9.55
N VAL A 15 -19.10 -9.81 -8.34
CA VAL A 15 -20.39 -10.26 -7.83
C VAL A 15 -20.88 -9.23 -6.82
N ALA A 16 -22.08 -8.73 -7.06
CA ALA A 16 -22.86 -7.99 -6.09
C ALA A 16 -23.93 -8.89 -5.49
N CYS A 17 -24.08 -8.84 -4.17
CA CYS A 17 -25.18 -9.43 -3.43
C CYS A 17 -26.13 -8.30 -2.99
N ILE A 18 -27.37 -8.35 -3.47
CA ILE A 18 -28.48 -7.50 -3.04
C ILE A 18 -29.20 -8.28 -1.95
N TYR A 19 -28.98 -7.87 -0.71
CA TYR A 19 -29.43 -8.58 0.47
C TYR A 19 -30.57 -7.84 1.17
N ASP A 20 -31.66 -8.56 1.45
CA ASP A 20 -32.74 -8.07 2.31
C ASP A 20 -32.56 -8.59 3.73
N ALA A 21 -32.25 -7.69 4.67
CA ALA A 21 -32.00 -8.04 6.05
C ALA A 21 -33.22 -8.65 6.78
N ALA A 22 -34.45 -8.41 6.30
CA ALA A 22 -35.65 -8.97 6.91
C ALA A 22 -35.97 -10.39 6.40
N GLY A 23 -35.74 -10.64 5.10
CA GLY A 23 -36.01 -11.93 4.46
C GLY A 23 -34.84 -12.92 4.54
N GLY A 24 -33.63 -12.45 4.83
CA GLY A 24 -32.43 -13.27 4.87
C GLY A 24 -31.96 -13.81 3.51
N SER A 25 -32.58 -13.36 2.42
CA SER A 25 -32.27 -13.77 1.04
C SER A 25 -31.36 -12.76 0.34
N GLY A 26 -30.50 -13.27 -0.55
CA GLY A 26 -29.60 -12.48 -1.39
C GLY A 26 -29.83 -12.78 -2.86
N GLU A 27 -30.07 -11.74 -3.67
CA GLU A 27 -30.01 -11.81 -5.14
C GLU A 27 -28.58 -11.47 -5.59
N PHE A 28 -28.06 -12.19 -6.57
CA PHE A 28 -26.71 -11.95 -7.08
C PHE A 28 -26.74 -11.33 -8.48
N ARG A 29 -25.84 -10.38 -8.71
CA ARG A 29 -25.60 -9.80 -10.03
C ARG A 29 -24.12 -9.79 -10.36
N THR A 30 -23.79 -10.22 -11.57
CA THR A 30 -22.43 -10.09 -12.11
C THR A 30 -22.37 -8.88 -13.01
N PHE A 31 -21.35 -8.05 -12.83
CA PHE A 31 -21.17 -6.84 -13.62
C PHE A 31 -19.70 -6.53 -13.84
N LEU A 32 -19.43 -5.69 -14.84
CA LEU A 32 -18.09 -5.22 -15.16
C LEU A 32 -17.64 -4.15 -14.17
N THR A 33 -16.34 -4.13 -13.90
CA THR A 33 -15.70 -3.06 -13.14
C THR A 33 -15.62 -1.80 -13.99
N ALA A 34 -16.65 -0.97 -13.95
CA ALA A 34 -16.67 0.33 -14.60
C ALA A 34 -17.49 1.32 -13.76
N ALA A 35 -17.18 2.62 -13.89
CA ALA A 35 -17.81 3.64 -13.05
C ALA A 35 -19.31 3.78 -13.34
N ASP A 36 -19.68 3.80 -14.62
CA ASP A 36 -21.05 3.73 -15.10
C ASP A 36 -21.79 2.50 -14.57
N ALA A 37 -21.21 1.31 -14.72
CA ALA A 37 -21.83 0.06 -14.26
C ALA A 37 -22.08 0.05 -12.73
N ILE A 38 -21.19 0.63 -11.92
CA ILE A 38 -21.40 0.76 -10.48
C ILE A 38 -22.50 1.78 -10.17
N CYS A 39 -22.49 2.94 -10.83
CA CYS A 39 -23.53 3.95 -10.68
C CYS A 39 -24.91 3.41 -11.05
N ASP A 40 -25.01 2.73 -12.19
CA ASP A 40 -26.25 2.11 -12.67
C ASP A 40 -26.75 1.06 -11.68
N LEU A 41 -25.85 0.23 -11.15
CA LEU A 41 -26.20 -0.77 -10.14
C LEU A 41 -26.72 -0.13 -8.85
N VAL A 42 -26.02 0.87 -8.31
CA VAL A 42 -26.44 1.57 -7.08
C VAL A 42 -27.77 2.28 -7.29
N THR A 43 -27.96 2.93 -8.44
CA THR A 43 -29.20 3.65 -8.79
C THR A 43 -30.37 2.69 -8.97
N THR A 44 -30.16 1.57 -9.67
CA THR A 44 -31.20 0.56 -9.94
C THR A 44 -31.63 -0.17 -8.67
N VAL A 45 -30.68 -0.53 -7.81
CA VAL A 45 -30.97 -1.27 -6.57
C VAL A 45 -31.56 -0.35 -5.49
N ALA A 46 -31.16 0.92 -5.49
CA ALA A 46 -31.46 1.91 -4.45
C ALA A 46 -31.27 1.34 -3.02
N PRO A 47 -30.05 0.89 -2.66
CA PRO A 47 -29.79 0.29 -1.37
C PRO A 47 -29.72 1.34 -0.26
N ASP A 48 -30.07 0.96 0.97
CA ASP A 48 -29.85 1.79 2.16
C ASP A 48 -28.36 1.90 2.50
N ARG A 49 -27.60 0.85 2.15
CA ARG A 49 -26.17 0.74 2.45
C ARG A 49 -25.42 -0.07 1.38
N VAL A 50 -24.24 0.39 1.02
CA VAL A 50 -23.27 -0.35 0.21
C VAL A 50 -22.13 -0.86 1.09
N VAL A 51 -21.71 -2.11 0.85
CA VAL A 51 -20.59 -2.73 1.54
C VAL A 51 -19.57 -3.20 0.52
N ILE A 52 -18.31 -2.81 0.70
CA ILE A 52 -17.19 -3.25 -0.15
C ILE A 52 -16.04 -3.74 0.71
N GLU A 53 -15.18 -4.58 0.18
CA GLU A 53 -13.91 -4.89 0.86
C GLU A 53 -12.80 -3.87 0.56
N ILE A 54 -11.84 -3.75 1.48
CA ILE A 54 -10.63 -2.96 1.22
C ILE A 54 -9.74 -3.66 0.20
N CYS A 55 -9.52 -3.00 -0.93
CA CYS A 55 -8.67 -3.47 -2.01
C CYS A 55 -8.13 -2.26 -2.83
N PRO A 56 -7.24 -2.44 -3.83
CA PRO A 56 -6.58 -1.33 -4.54
C PRO A 56 -7.53 -0.29 -5.17
N ILE A 57 -8.74 -0.71 -5.50
CA ILE A 57 -9.77 0.06 -6.20
C ILE A 57 -10.85 0.60 -5.26
N ALA A 58 -10.91 0.12 -4.02
CA ALA A 58 -11.93 0.52 -3.04
C ALA A 58 -11.98 2.04 -2.82
N GLY A 59 -10.85 2.73 -3.03
CA GLY A 59 -10.79 4.18 -2.94
C GLY A 59 -11.67 4.92 -3.95
N TRP A 60 -11.61 4.58 -5.25
CA TRP A 60 -12.41 5.30 -6.25
C TRP A 60 -13.86 4.79 -6.28
N VAL A 61 -14.07 3.49 -6.01
CA VAL A 61 -15.43 2.93 -5.85
C VAL A 61 -16.11 3.58 -4.65
N GLY A 62 -15.39 3.76 -3.55
CA GLY A 62 -15.90 4.44 -2.37
C GLY A 62 -16.28 5.88 -2.64
N ASP A 63 -15.43 6.65 -3.32
CA ASP A 63 -15.74 8.03 -3.71
C ASP A 63 -17.05 8.10 -4.54
N LEU A 64 -17.21 7.18 -5.49
CA LEU A 64 -18.37 7.10 -6.38
C LEU A 64 -19.64 6.81 -5.59
N VAL A 65 -19.63 5.79 -4.72
CA VAL A 65 -20.77 5.46 -3.88
C VAL A 65 -21.11 6.61 -2.95
N SER A 66 -20.11 7.21 -2.30
CA SER A 66 -20.34 8.36 -1.41
C SER A 66 -20.97 9.56 -2.13
N SER A 67 -20.67 9.78 -3.42
CA SER A 67 -21.33 10.84 -4.21
C SER A 67 -22.82 10.62 -4.48
N THR A 68 -23.33 9.39 -4.32
CA THR A 68 -24.77 9.09 -4.45
C THR A 68 -25.55 9.38 -3.17
N GLY A 69 -24.86 9.67 -2.06
CA GLY A 69 -25.48 9.88 -0.74
C GLY A 69 -25.79 8.58 0.03
N VAL A 70 -25.55 7.41 -0.57
CA VAL A 70 -25.76 6.11 0.10
C VAL A 70 -24.68 5.85 1.15
N GLU A 71 -25.05 5.27 2.29
CA GLU A 71 -24.11 4.86 3.34
C GLU A 71 -23.11 3.83 2.80
N LEU A 72 -21.80 4.08 2.99
CA LEU A 72 -20.74 3.16 2.58
C LEU A 72 -20.04 2.55 3.79
N GLN A 73 -19.90 1.23 3.79
CA GLN A 73 -19.04 0.50 4.71
C GLN A 73 -17.91 -0.20 3.95
N VAL A 74 -16.68 -0.06 4.45
CA VAL A 74 -15.50 -0.70 3.86
C VAL A 74 -14.93 -1.72 4.83
N ALA A 75 -15.02 -2.99 4.46
CA ALA A 75 -14.61 -4.11 5.28
C ALA A 75 -13.08 -4.20 5.40
N ASN A 76 -12.61 -4.39 6.63
CA ASN A 76 -11.21 -4.69 6.93
C ASN A 76 -10.95 -6.19 6.71
N THR A 77 -10.38 -6.52 5.56
CA THR A 77 -10.07 -7.91 5.18
C THR A 77 -9.01 -8.57 6.06
N SER A 78 -8.25 -7.79 6.83
CA SER A 78 -7.24 -8.33 7.74
C SER A 78 -7.81 -8.76 9.10
N ALA A 79 -9.04 -8.37 9.43
CA ALA A 79 -9.67 -8.66 10.72
C ALA A 79 -10.08 -10.14 10.84
N PRO A 80 -9.90 -10.79 12.02
CA PRO A 80 -10.25 -12.20 12.19
C PRO A 80 -11.70 -12.55 11.86
N ALA A 81 -12.66 -11.66 12.17
CA ALA A 81 -14.08 -11.89 11.89
C ALA A 81 -14.40 -11.98 10.38
N TRP A 82 -13.58 -11.36 9.53
CA TRP A 82 -13.68 -11.50 8.07
C TRP A 82 -13.05 -12.79 7.56
N ARG A 83 -11.94 -13.25 8.16
CA ARG A 83 -11.17 -14.37 7.61
C ARG A 83 -11.99 -15.67 7.59
N TRP A 84 -12.07 -16.26 6.42
CA TRP A 84 -12.56 -17.63 6.27
C TRP A 84 -11.56 -18.59 6.93
N SER A 85 -11.99 -19.27 7.99
CA SER A 85 -11.23 -20.33 8.65
C SER A 85 -11.87 -21.69 8.36
N ASN A 86 -11.07 -22.69 8.00
CA ASN A 86 -11.50 -24.08 7.79
C ASN A 86 -12.59 -24.26 6.71
N THR A 87 -12.60 -23.42 5.69
CA THR A 87 -13.57 -23.48 4.58
C THR A 87 -12.97 -24.23 3.39
N LYS A 88 -13.59 -25.34 2.97
CA LYS A 88 -13.10 -26.18 1.85
C LYS A 88 -13.34 -25.58 0.45
N ARG A 89 -14.38 -24.76 0.28
CA ARG A 89 -14.74 -24.08 -0.97
C ARG A 89 -15.12 -22.64 -0.68
N LYS A 90 -14.64 -21.73 -1.51
CA LYS A 90 -14.90 -20.29 -1.42
C LYS A 90 -15.23 -19.79 -2.83
N SER A 91 -16.26 -18.96 -2.97
CA SER A 91 -16.61 -18.28 -4.21
C SER A 91 -16.86 -16.79 -3.99
N ASP A 92 -16.79 -15.99 -5.04
CA ASP A 92 -17.07 -14.54 -5.01
C ASP A 92 -18.53 -14.24 -4.55
N HIS A 93 -19.46 -15.18 -4.80
CA HIS A 93 -20.83 -15.10 -4.29
C HIS A 93 -20.87 -15.25 -2.77
N ASP A 94 -20.10 -16.20 -2.22
CA ASP A 94 -20.02 -16.42 -0.78
C ASP A 94 -19.39 -15.21 -0.07
N ASP A 95 -18.39 -14.57 -0.69
CA ASP A 95 -17.76 -13.35 -0.17
C ASP A 95 -18.75 -12.18 -0.12
N ALA A 96 -19.45 -11.90 -1.23
CA ALA A 96 -20.44 -10.84 -1.28
C ALA A 96 -21.59 -11.07 -0.28
N LEU A 97 -22.08 -12.31 -0.14
CA LEU A 97 -23.11 -12.64 0.83
C LEU A 97 -22.62 -12.46 2.28
N ARG A 98 -21.38 -12.90 2.58
CA ARG A 98 -20.79 -12.74 3.91
C ARG A 98 -20.62 -11.27 4.30
N LEU A 99 -20.21 -10.41 3.35
CA LEU A 99 -20.15 -8.96 3.58
C LEU A 99 -21.53 -8.41 3.98
N ALA A 100 -22.58 -8.79 3.24
CA ALA A 100 -23.94 -8.34 3.52
C ALA A 100 -24.42 -8.81 4.91
N GLN A 101 -24.22 -10.09 5.23
CA GLN A 101 -24.62 -10.67 6.51
C GLN A 101 -23.90 -10.02 7.70
N LEU A 102 -22.58 -9.83 7.63
CA LEU A 102 -21.82 -9.18 8.70
C LEU A 102 -22.23 -7.71 8.89
N SER A 103 -22.54 -7.01 7.80
CA SER A 103 -23.09 -5.65 7.87
C SER A 103 -24.47 -5.62 8.53
N ALA A 104 -25.38 -6.53 8.12
CA ALA A 104 -26.72 -6.65 8.69
C ALA A 104 -26.70 -6.93 10.20
N LEU A 105 -25.74 -7.74 10.65
CA LEU A 105 -25.53 -8.06 12.06
C LEU A 105 -24.75 -7.00 12.85
N ASN A 106 -24.32 -5.90 12.19
CA ASN A 106 -23.42 -4.89 12.77
C ASN A 106 -22.11 -5.49 13.34
N GLN A 107 -21.62 -6.57 12.75
CA GLN A 107 -20.39 -7.27 13.14
C GLN A 107 -19.26 -7.09 12.13
N LEU A 108 -19.49 -6.34 11.05
CA LEU A 108 -18.50 -6.09 10.02
C LEU A 108 -17.33 -5.25 10.58
N PRO A 109 -16.10 -5.77 10.61
CA PRO A 109 -14.94 -4.95 10.96
C PRO A 109 -14.68 -3.96 9.83
N GLN A 110 -14.68 -2.66 10.14
CA GLN A 110 -14.53 -1.62 9.13
C GLN A 110 -13.12 -1.00 9.12
N VAL A 111 -12.75 -0.41 7.99
CA VAL A 111 -11.54 0.42 7.85
C VAL A 111 -11.90 1.77 7.24
N ALA A 112 -11.35 2.83 7.81
CA ALA A 112 -11.47 4.17 7.23
C ALA A 112 -10.67 4.25 5.93
N VAL A 113 -11.34 4.65 4.85
CA VAL A 113 -10.69 4.98 3.58
C VAL A 113 -10.33 6.47 3.60
N PRO A 114 -9.04 6.84 3.47
CA PRO A 114 -8.66 8.24 3.47
C PRO A 114 -9.22 8.98 2.25
N PRO A 115 -9.39 10.31 2.35
CA PRO A 115 -9.77 11.14 1.21
C PRO A 115 -8.82 10.96 0.01
N ARG A 116 -9.32 11.26 -1.19
CA ARG A 116 -8.55 11.12 -2.43
C ARG A 116 -7.19 11.84 -2.38
N PRO A 117 -7.06 13.09 -1.88
CA PRO A 117 -5.75 13.74 -1.76
C PRO A 117 -4.76 12.95 -0.89
N THR A 118 -5.19 12.47 0.29
CA THR A 118 -4.36 11.64 1.18
C THR A 118 -3.96 10.33 0.49
N ARG A 119 -4.88 9.67 -0.23
CA ARG A 119 -4.57 8.43 -0.97
C ARG A 119 -3.52 8.66 -2.07
N GLN A 120 -3.63 9.76 -2.82
CA GLN A 120 -2.65 10.14 -3.83
C GLN A 120 -1.28 10.46 -3.22
N TRP A 121 -1.25 11.18 -2.09
CA TRP A 121 -0.01 11.47 -1.38
C TRP A 121 0.66 10.19 -0.86
N ARG A 122 -0.10 9.28 -0.24
CA ARG A 122 0.39 7.95 0.16
C ARG A 122 0.94 7.17 -1.04
N ALA A 123 0.32 7.28 -2.21
CA ALA A 123 0.80 6.61 -3.43
C ALA A 123 2.15 7.18 -3.88
N MET A 124 2.33 8.50 -3.84
CA MET A 124 3.60 9.14 -4.17
C MET A 124 4.73 8.74 -3.20
N ILE A 125 4.45 8.71 -1.88
CA ILE A 125 5.40 8.22 -0.87
C ILE A 125 5.83 6.77 -1.16
N ARG A 126 4.87 5.88 -1.47
CA ARG A 126 5.18 4.50 -1.86
C ARG A 126 5.98 4.42 -3.16
N TYR A 127 5.67 5.27 -4.13
CA TYR A 127 6.40 5.31 -5.40
C TYR A 127 7.86 5.72 -5.21
N ARG A 128 8.13 6.73 -4.37
CA ARG A 128 9.51 7.06 -3.96
C ARG A 128 10.23 5.86 -3.35
N HIS A 129 9.58 5.15 -2.43
CA HIS A 129 10.17 3.96 -1.82
C HIS A 129 10.47 2.87 -2.85
N HIS A 130 9.57 2.66 -3.82
CA HIS A 130 9.80 1.74 -4.94
C HIS A 130 11.00 2.16 -5.80
N LEU A 131 11.13 3.44 -6.15
CA LEU A 131 12.27 3.94 -6.93
C LEU A 131 13.60 3.77 -6.17
N VAL A 132 13.63 4.04 -4.86
CA VAL A 132 14.82 3.79 -4.04
C VAL A 132 15.16 2.30 -3.98
N GLY A 133 14.16 1.42 -3.91
CA GLY A 133 14.35 -0.03 -4.03
C GLY A 133 15.00 -0.42 -5.36
N ARG A 134 14.49 0.12 -6.49
CA ARG A 134 15.07 -0.09 -7.82
C ARG A 134 16.51 0.39 -7.91
N ARG A 135 16.80 1.59 -7.40
CA ARG A 135 18.17 2.12 -7.33
C ARG A 135 19.10 1.18 -6.58
N THR A 136 18.67 0.65 -5.43
CA THR A 136 19.46 -0.32 -4.66
C THR A 136 19.67 -1.63 -5.43
N GLN A 137 18.65 -2.12 -6.13
CA GLN A 137 18.76 -3.32 -6.96
C GLN A 137 19.78 -3.15 -8.09
N ILE A 138 19.71 -2.03 -8.83
CA ILE A 138 20.67 -1.69 -9.89
C ILE A 138 22.09 -1.61 -9.33
N ARG A 139 22.29 -0.88 -8.23
CA ARG A 139 23.61 -0.77 -7.59
C ARG A 139 24.17 -2.12 -7.13
N ASN A 140 23.30 -3.02 -6.64
CA ASN A 140 23.71 -4.37 -6.26
C ASN A 140 24.01 -5.24 -7.47
N HIS A 141 23.27 -5.08 -8.57
CA HIS A 141 23.55 -5.78 -9.81
C HIS A 141 24.91 -5.37 -10.39
N ILE A 142 25.19 -4.07 -10.44
CA ILE A 142 26.51 -3.54 -10.83
C ILE A 142 27.59 -4.18 -9.96
N ARG A 143 27.42 -4.24 -8.64
CA ARG A 143 28.42 -4.91 -7.77
C ARG A 143 28.64 -6.38 -8.16
N ALA A 144 27.56 -7.12 -8.40
CA ALA A 144 27.64 -8.52 -8.80
C ALA A 144 28.33 -8.72 -10.15
N LEU A 145 28.19 -7.79 -11.11
CA LEU A 145 28.92 -7.83 -12.37
C LEU A 145 30.43 -7.75 -12.12
N PHE A 146 30.87 -6.84 -11.25
CA PHE A 146 32.29 -6.70 -10.92
C PHE A 146 32.82 -7.92 -10.16
N ASP A 147 32.05 -8.47 -9.22
CA ASP A 147 32.41 -9.68 -8.49
C ASP A 147 32.56 -10.90 -9.44
N ARG A 148 31.73 -11.00 -10.49
CA ARG A 148 31.80 -12.07 -11.49
C ARG A 148 33.11 -12.07 -12.28
N GLU A 149 33.63 -10.89 -12.58
CA GLU A 149 34.84 -10.69 -13.38
C GLU A 149 36.11 -10.53 -12.52
N ASP A 150 36.02 -10.82 -11.22
CA ASP A 150 37.12 -10.65 -10.23
C ASP A 150 37.67 -9.21 -10.19
N LEU A 151 36.79 -8.22 -10.35
CA LEU A 151 37.13 -6.81 -10.35
C LEU A 151 36.70 -6.13 -9.06
N SER A 152 37.60 -5.34 -8.46
CA SER A 152 37.29 -4.60 -7.23
C SER A 152 36.50 -3.31 -7.47
N LEU A 153 35.53 -3.05 -6.58
CA LEU A 153 34.81 -1.78 -6.48
C LEU A 153 35.11 -1.07 -5.15
N PRO A 154 35.17 0.28 -5.15
CA PRO A 154 35.24 1.04 -3.91
C PRO A 154 34.07 0.72 -2.98
N THR A 155 34.37 0.47 -1.70
CA THR A 155 33.34 0.20 -0.70
C THR A 155 32.49 1.44 -0.40
N GLY A 156 31.22 1.23 -0.06
CA GLY A 156 30.34 2.29 0.43
C GLY A 156 29.86 3.25 -0.67
N GLY A 157 29.81 4.55 -0.33
CA GLY A 157 29.22 5.60 -1.16
C GLY A 157 30.11 6.12 -2.29
N LEU A 158 31.43 5.89 -2.22
CA LEU A 158 32.41 6.43 -3.17
C LEU A 158 32.13 6.01 -4.62
N CYS A 159 31.70 4.77 -4.81
CA CYS A 159 31.34 4.19 -6.11
C CYS A 159 30.17 4.94 -6.81
N TRP A 160 29.30 5.57 -6.03
CA TRP A 160 28.06 6.20 -6.52
C TRP A 160 28.14 7.73 -6.55
N THR A 161 29.35 8.29 -6.43
CA THR A 161 29.60 9.71 -6.70
C THR A 161 29.68 9.95 -8.21
N GLN A 162 29.62 11.20 -8.65
CA GLN A 162 29.80 11.54 -10.07
C GLN A 162 31.14 11.00 -10.62
N GLY A 163 32.22 11.10 -9.84
CA GLY A 163 33.52 10.53 -10.21
C GLY A 163 33.53 8.99 -10.22
N GLY A 164 32.84 8.36 -9.26
CA GLY A 164 32.69 6.90 -9.21
C GLY A 164 31.91 6.36 -10.40
N ILE A 165 30.79 6.98 -10.75
CA ILE A 165 29.98 6.63 -11.92
C ILE A 165 30.78 6.82 -13.21
N ALA A 166 31.56 7.90 -13.34
CA ALA A 166 32.44 8.10 -14.49
C ALA A 166 33.52 7.00 -14.59
N ALA A 167 34.10 6.58 -13.47
CA ALA A 167 35.08 5.50 -13.43
C ALA A 167 34.46 4.13 -13.80
N LEU A 168 33.21 3.87 -13.40
CA LEU A 168 32.44 2.71 -13.86
C LEU A 168 32.17 2.78 -15.38
N GLY A 169 31.75 3.95 -15.85
CA GLY A 169 31.46 4.20 -17.27
C GLY A 169 32.67 3.99 -18.18
N ALA A 170 33.89 4.26 -17.70
CA ALA A 170 35.12 3.98 -18.45
C ALA A 170 35.36 2.47 -18.71
N ARG A 171 34.66 1.58 -18.01
CA ARG A 171 34.69 0.12 -18.23
C ARG A 171 33.51 -0.38 -19.06
N ALA A 172 32.45 0.41 -19.18
CA ALA A 172 31.30 0.08 -19.99
C ALA A 172 31.62 0.17 -21.49
N GLN A 173 30.90 -0.61 -22.29
CA GLN A 173 31.02 -0.64 -23.75
C GLN A 173 29.63 -0.85 -24.35
N SER A 174 29.39 -0.29 -25.53
CA SER A 174 28.13 -0.46 -26.26
C SER A 174 27.78 -1.94 -26.46
N LEU A 175 26.51 -2.30 -26.25
CA LEU A 175 26.01 -3.65 -26.55
C LEU A 175 26.21 -4.06 -28.01
N ASP A 176 26.23 -3.11 -28.93
CA ASP A 176 26.41 -3.38 -30.37
C ASP A 176 27.86 -3.70 -30.72
N ASP A 177 28.82 -3.24 -29.92
CA ASP A 177 30.26 -3.29 -30.22
C ASP A 177 31.05 -4.23 -29.28
N VAL A 178 30.42 -4.76 -28.23
CA VAL A 178 31.10 -5.57 -27.20
C VAL A 178 31.35 -7.00 -27.67
N ASP A 179 32.53 -7.54 -27.34
CA ASP A 179 32.87 -8.94 -27.62
C ASP A 179 32.04 -9.90 -26.75
N MET A 180 31.78 -11.11 -27.29
CA MET A 180 31.05 -12.17 -26.58
C MET A 180 31.67 -12.55 -25.22
N THR A 181 32.99 -12.38 -25.07
CA THR A 181 33.73 -12.65 -23.82
C THR A 181 33.65 -11.50 -22.81
N GLU A 182 33.20 -10.31 -23.22
CA GLU A 182 33.13 -9.10 -22.39
C GLU A 182 31.71 -8.52 -22.28
N LEU A 183 30.65 -9.29 -22.60
CA LEU A 183 29.24 -8.85 -22.57
C LEU A 183 28.83 -8.14 -21.28
N TRP A 184 29.48 -8.45 -20.16
CA TRP A 184 29.29 -7.77 -18.88
C TRP A 184 29.49 -6.25 -18.95
N ARG A 185 30.32 -5.74 -19.88
CA ARG A 185 30.55 -4.32 -20.10
C ARG A 185 29.35 -3.63 -20.76
N GLY A 186 28.63 -4.35 -21.62
CA GLY A 186 27.34 -3.92 -22.19
C GLY A 186 26.20 -3.99 -21.19
N GLU A 187 26.18 -5.03 -20.35
CA GLU A 187 25.28 -5.09 -19.19
C GLU A 187 25.52 -3.90 -18.24
N LEU A 188 26.79 -3.57 -17.98
CA LEU A 188 27.18 -2.43 -17.15
C LEU A 188 26.70 -1.10 -17.74
N GLU A 189 26.84 -0.90 -19.07
CA GLU A 189 26.32 0.29 -19.74
C GLU A 189 24.81 0.45 -19.49
N CYS A 190 24.04 -0.61 -19.72
CA CYS A 190 22.59 -0.62 -19.50
C CYS A 190 22.21 -0.31 -18.06
N GLU A 191 22.93 -0.89 -17.09
CA GLU A 191 22.69 -0.65 -15.66
C GLU A 191 23.05 0.78 -15.25
N LEU A 192 24.12 1.36 -15.80
CA LEU A 192 24.48 2.77 -15.53
C LEU A 192 23.42 3.73 -16.11
N GLN A 193 22.92 3.46 -17.32
CA GLN A 193 21.82 4.24 -17.90
C GLN A 193 20.55 4.14 -17.05
N ALA A 194 20.20 2.92 -16.62
CA ALA A 194 19.05 2.69 -15.73
C ALA A 194 19.23 3.37 -14.37
N LEU A 195 20.44 3.37 -13.82
CA LEU A 195 20.78 4.03 -12.56
C LEU A 195 20.53 5.54 -12.67
N CYS A 196 21.11 6.19 -13.69
CA CYS A 196 20.91 7.61 -13.95
C CYS A 196 19.42 7.96 -14.08
N ALA A 197 18.67 7.19 -14.86
CA ALA A 197 17.24 7.41 -15.05
C ALA A 197 16.44 7.28 -13.74
N VAL A 198 16.76 6.29 -12.90
CA VAL A 198 16.09 6.11 -11.61
C VAL A 198 16.49 7.21 -10.62
N GLU A 199 17.74 7.67 -10.59
CA GLU A 199 18.19 8.76 -9.72
C GLU A 199 17.50 10.09 -10.06
N ASP A 200 17.34 10.37 -11.35
CA ASP A 200 16.53 11.47 -11.86
C ASP A 200 15.08 11.41 -11.37
N LEU A 201 14.45 10.23 -11.50
CA LEU A 201 13.08 10.03 -11.05
C LEU A 201 12.95 10.19 -9.54
N VAL A 202 13.89 9.67 -8.75
CA VAL A 202 13.93 9.86 -7.29
C VAL A 202 13.98 11.36 -6.97
N THR A 203 14.89 12.10 -7.60
CA THR A 203 15.05 13.55 -7.37
C THR A 203 13.78 14.32 -7.70
N ARG A 204 13.13 14.02 -8.83
CA ARG A 204 11.87 14.67 -9.23
C ARG A 204 10.74 14.38 -8.24
N VAL A 205 10.62 13.13 -7.78
CA VAL A 205 9.59 12.72 -6.82
C VAL A 205 9.86 13.31 -5.44
N GLU A 206 11.11 13.33 -4.98
CA GLU A 206 11.48 13.94 -3.70
C GLU A 206 11.19 15.43 -3.69
N LYS A 207 11.56 16.17 -4.74
CA LYS A 207 11.19 17.58 -4.88
C LYS A 207 9.67 17.78 -4.78
N LYS A 208 8.88 16.95 -5.47
CA LYS A 208 7.42 17.05 -5.41
C LYS A 208 6.89 16.77 -4.00
N LEU A 209 7.47 15.81 -3.29
CA LEU A 209 7.07 15.50 -1.93
C LEU A 209 7.48 16.61 -0.96
N ASP A 210 8.68 17.20 -1.10
CA ASP A 210 9.11 18.39 -0.34
C ASP A 210 8.12 19.55 -0.51
N ASP A 211 7.69 19.85 -1.75
CA ASP A 211 6.69 20.89 -2.03
C ASP A 211 5.33 20.62 -1.34
N LEU A 212 4.96 19.35 -1.17
CA LEU A 212 3.73 18.95 -0.49
C LEU A 212 3.89 19.03 1.02
N GLU A 213 5.03 18.59 1.56
CA GLU A 213 5.38 18.60 2.97
C GLU A 213 5.46 20.02 3.53
N GLN A 214 6.04 20.95 2.79
CA GLN A 214 6.13 22.36 3.19
C GLN A 214 4.76 23.01 3.41
N LYS A 215 3.72 22.50 2.75
CA LYS A 215 2.33 22.99 2.89
C LYS A 215 1.57 22.30 4.03
N GLN A 216 2.20 21.36 4.72
CA GLN A 216 1.58 20.56 5.79
C GLN A 216 2.15 20.95 7.16
N GLU A 217 1.41 21.75 7.91
CA GLU A 217 1.79 22.20 9.26
C GLU A 217 2.14 21.02 10.19
N ARG A 218 1.39 19.92 10.08
CA ARG A 218 1.63 18.71 10.88
C ARG A 218 2.98 18.05 10.59
N CYS A 219 3.47 18.13 9.35
CA CYS A 219 4.81 17.63 9.03
C CYS A 219 5.88 18.51 9.67
N GLN A 220 5.72 19.83 9.61
CA GLN A 220 6.63 20.78 10.25
C GLN A 220 6.69 20.58 11.76
N GLN A 221 5.54 20.38 12.41
CA GLN A 221 5.46 20.06 13.85
C GLN A 221 6.18 18.75 14.19
N LEU A 222 5.99 17.69 13.40
CA LEU A 222 6.68 16.42 13.66
C LEU A 222 8.20 16.55 13.52
N ARG A 223 8.68 17.38 12.59
CA ARG A 223 10.11 17.62 12.36
C ARG A 223 10.82 18.37 13.49
N THR A 224 10.08 18.95 14.44
CA THR A 224 10.71 19.53 15.64
C THR A 224 11.20 18.45 16.60
N ILE A 225 10.77 17.20 16.42
CA ILE A 225 11.23 16.05 17.20
C ILE A 225 12.62 15.62 16.68
N PRO A 226 13.65 15.54 17.53
CA PRO A 226 14.96 15.04 17.12
C PRO A 226 14.87 13.67 16.44
N GLY A 227 15.62 13.49 15.35
CA GLY A 227 15.60 12.28 14.51
C GLY A 227 14.46 12.23 13.47
N VAL A 228 13.42 13.05 13.60
CA VAL A 228 12.29 13.04 12.65
C VAL A 228 12.60 13.87 11.40
N GLY A 229 13.07 13.20 10.35
CA GLY A 229 13.25 13.80 9.03
C GLY A 229 11.93 14.01 8.26
N PRO A 230 11.97 14.76 7.13
CA PRO A 230 10.77 15.09 6.36
C PRO A 230 10.04 13.85 5.84
N ARG A 231 10.77 12.86 5.32
CA ARG A 231 10.18 11.62 4.78
C ARG A 231 9.40 10.85 5.85
N LEU A 232 9.91 10.82 7.09
CA LEU A 232 9.23 10.16 8.21
C LEU A 232 7.98 10.95 8.63
N ALA A 233 8.09 12.27 8.75
CA ALA A 233 6.97 13.14 9.08
C ALA A 233 5.82 12.98 8.07
N GLU A 234 6.13 12.99 6.77
CA GLU A 234 5.14 12.78 5.71
C GLU A 234 4.39 11.46 5.85
N ILE A 235 5.10 10.34 6.02
CA ILE A 235 4.43 9.04 6.09
C ILE A 235 3.61 8.90 7.37
N VAL A 236 4.04 9.48 8.50
CA VAL A 236 3.26 9.52 9.74
C VAL A 236 1.96 10.28 9.50
N VAL A 237 2.02 11.51 8.97
CA VAL A 237 0.83 12.32 8.70
C VAL A 237 -0.07 11.63 7.70
N ALA A 238 0.48 11.15 6.58
CA ALA A 238 -0.28 10.52 5.53
C ALA A 238 -0.98 9.25 6.02
N VAL A 239 -0.31 8.36 6.79
CA VAL A 239 -0.85 7.07 7.24
C VAL A 239 -1.82 7.21 8.40
N LEU A 240 -1.53 8.10 9.36
CA LEU A 240 -2.45 8.35 10.46
C LEU A 240 -3.67 9.13 9.97
N ASP A 241 -3.51 10.00 8.97
CA ASP A 241 -4.55 10.89 8.46
C ASP A 241 -5.13 11.70 9.62
N ASP A 242 -6.40 11.55 10.01
CA ASP A 242 -6.92 12.16 11.23
C ASP A 242 -6.32 11.52 12.51
N PRO A 243 -5.55 12.25 13.33
CA PRO A 243 -5.00 11.71 14.57
C PRO A 243 -6.07 11.60 15.68
N LYS A 244 -7.18 12.35 15.60
CA LYS A 244 -8.24 12.36 16.62
C LYS A 244 -9.02 11.05 16.70
N ARG A 245 -8.91 10.19 15.67
CA ARG A 245 -9.44 8.81 15.70
C ARG A 245 -8.74 7.90 16.71
N PHE A 246 -7.60 8.33 17.25
CA PHE A 246 -6.86 7.62 18.28
C PHE A 246 -6.95 8.36 19.61
N ARG A 247 -7.42 7.67 20.65
CA ARG A 247 -7.48 8.18 22.03
C ARG A 247 -6.11 8.20 22.71
N THR A 248 -5.21 7.29 22.32
CA THR A 248 -3.90 7.15 22.96
C THR A 248 -2.82 6.73 21.96
N GLY A 249 -1.55 7.02 22.27
CA GLY A 249 -0.40 6.55 21.49
C GLY A 249 -0.30 5.03 21.40
N LYS A 250 -0.82 4.29 22.40
CA LYS A 250 -0.89 2.81 22.35
C LYS A 250 -1.77 2.32 21.20
N GLN A 251 -2.86 3.03 20.89
CA GLN A 251 -3.70 2.70 19.74
C GLN A 251 -2.99 2.94 18.41
N VAL A 252 -2.16 3.99 18.34
CA VAL A 252 -1.29 4.25 17.18
C VAL A 252 -0.28 3.13 17.01
N ALA A 253 0.42 2.72 18.07
CA ALA A 253 1.38 1.61 18.03
C ALA A 253 0.73 0.29 17.56
N CYS A 254 -0.49 0.01 18.02
CA CYS A 254 -1.27 -1.15 17.57
C CYS A 254 -1.63 -1.05 16.08
N TYR A 255 -2.11 0.12 15.64
CA TYR A 255 -2.49 0.39 14.24
C TYR A 255 -1.32 0.26 13.26
N VAL A 256 -0.11 0.66 13.67
CA VAL A 256 1.13 0.53 12.87
C VAL A 256 1.74 -0.88 12.98
N GLY A 257 1.25 -1.69 13.93
CA GLY A 257 1.67 -3.07 14.15
C GLY A 257 3.00 -3.22 14.88
N LEU A 258 3.31 -2.26 15.76
CA LEU A 258 4.47 -2.26 16.66
C LEU A 258 4.20 -2.96 18.00
N THR A 259 2.95 -3.37 18.27
CA THR A 259 2.60 -4.11 19.49
C THR A 259 2.78 -5.62 19.30
N PRO A 260 3.15 -6.37 20.37
CA PRO A 260 3.23 -7.83 20.33
C PRO A 260 1.86 -8.46 20.09
N ARG A 261 1.84 -9.65 19.49
CA ARG A 261 0.63 -10.49 19.48
C ARG A 261 0.45 -11.09 20.87
N GLN A 262 -0.80 -11.14 21.34
CA GLN A 262 -1.15 -11.79 22.60
C GLN A 262 -2.04 -13.00 22.33
N TYR A 263 -1.68 -14.13 22.93
CA TYR A 263 -2.50 -15.34 22.94
C TYR A 263 -2.81 -15.67 24.39
N GLN A 264 -4.06 -15.45 24.78
CA GLN A 264 -4.54 -15.72 26.13
C GLN A 264 -5.64 -16.78 26.09
N SER A 265 -5.45 -17.87 26.84
CA SER A 265 -6.43 -18.95 26.99
C SER A 265 -6.34 -19.55 28.39
N GLY A 266 -7.41 -19.47 29.18
CA GLY A 266 -7.37 -19.87 30.60
C GLY A 266 -6.27 -19.11 31.35
N ASP A 267 -5.42 -19.83 32.07
CA ASP A 267 -4.29 -19.27 32.83
C ASP A 267 -3.03 -19.01 31.97
N ASN A 268 -3.03 -19.38 30.69
CA ASN A 268 -1.89 -19.15 29.81
C ASN A 268 -2.01 -17.79 29.12
N ASP A 269 -1.06 -16.89 29.39
CA ASP A 269 -0.84 -15.64 28.66
C ASP A 269 0.54 -15.66 27.99
N ARG A 270 0.57 -15.67 26.65
CA ARG A 270 1.81 -15.69 25.86
C ARG A 270 1.90 -14.47 24.96
N GLN A 271 2.96 -13.68 25.15
CA GLN A 271 3.33 -12.61 24.24
C GLN A 271 4.25 -13.12 23.14
N GLY A 272 3.90 -12.86 21.88
CA GLY A 272 4.65 -13.25 20.70
C GLY A 272 5.42 -12.09 20.06
N ARG A 273 5.86 -12.30 18.81
CA ARG A 273 6.46 -11.25 17.97
C ARG A 273 5.47 -10.11 17.72
N ILE A 274 5.98 -8.95 17.29
CA ILE A 274 5.14 -7.83 16.82
C ILE A 274 4.09 -8.29 15.80
N SER A 275 2.92 -7.66 15.81
CA SER A 275 1.79 -8.11 14.99
C SER A 275 2.08 -8.03 13.49
N ARG A 276 2.93 -7.07 13.08
CA ARG A 276 3.22 -6.67 11.70
C ARG A 276 1.99 -6.21 10.91
N GLN A 277 0.86 -6.00 11.59
CA GLN A 277 -0.35 -5.45 10.97
C GLN A 277 -0.13 -3.98 10.57
N GLY A 278 -0.97 -3.44 9.69
CA GLY A 278 -0.86 -2.04 9.26
C GLY A 278 0.25 -1.76 8.24
N ASN A 279 0.68 -0.50 8.17
CA ASN A 279 1.58 -0.02 7.12
C ASN A 279 3.04 -0.44 7.36
N SER A 280 3.58 -1.27 6.47
CA SER A 280 4.95 -1.80 6.57
C SER A 280 6.03 -0.74 6.45
N LEU A 281 5.84 0.24 5.55
CA LEU A 281 6.82 1.30 5.31
C LEU A 281 6.93 2.23 6.52
N LEU A 282 5.80 2.66 7.08
CA LEU A 282 5.80 3.48 8.30
C LEU A 282 6.49 2.75 9.45
N ARG A 283 6.18 1.47 9.62
CA ARG A 283 6.81 0.66 10.67
C ARG A 283 8.32 0.53 10.49
N ALA A 284 8.80 0.29 9.26
CA ALA A 284 10.23 0.22 8.98
C ALA A 284 10.91 1.56 9.29
N MET A 285 10.35 2.66 8.79
CA MET A 285 10.91 3.99 9.01
C MET A 285 10.93 4.40 10.49
N LEU A 286 9.93 4.01 11.29
CA LEU A 286 9.90 4.28 12.74
C LEU A 286 10.97 3.51 13.53
N VAL A 287 11.46 2.39 13.02
CA VAL A 287 12.51 1.59 13.67
C VAL A 287 13.91 2.03 13.22
N GLU A 288 14.02 2.58 12.01
CA GLU A 288 15.27 3.09 11.44
C GLU A 288 15.62 4.52 11.89
N VAL A 289 14.75 5.18 12.67
CA VAL A 289 15.01 6.54 13.19
C VAL A 289 16.15 6.48 14.20
N SER A 290 17.21 7.22 13.92
CA SER A 290 18.33 7.47 14.83
C SER A 290 18.55 8.96 15.07
#